data_AF-A0A3N4J5K3-F1
#
_entry.id   AF-A0A3N4J5K3-F1
#
_cell.length_a   1.000
_cell.length_b   1.000
_cell.length_c   1.000
_cell.angle_alpha   90.00
_cell.angle_beta   90.00
_cell.angle_gamma   90.00
#
_symmetry.space_group_name_H-M   'P 1'
#
loop_
_entity.id
_entity.type
_entity.pdbx_description
1 polymer ?
#
loop_
_entity_poly.entity_id
_entity_poly.type
_entity_poly.pdbx_seq_one_letter_code
_entity_poly.pdbx_strand_id
1 'polypeptide(L)'
;MISDFLLPCGCLTAESLSIEQCQYFNIPEHASKLFEFGSQNSSGYWSTEDIISHTLDTGIKMFEAVYPGYKALFLFDNASSHSSFAEDALRVQNMNLSGGGEQATMRNGYFLLKGTRTIQSMVYENGIPKGIEAVLQERGLWAARLRLECPKLQCEDCWARKRYKKCVKGSYCPAHKPQKGKKKDCRGSNFCSPGQLCDLCSVRRGCLLCTKKIYSCCARRILSLQYDFLNQKGKLQEMIEATGHTVLFYPKFHCELNWIEYYWGQVKCYTCDNCEYNYEGLKTVIFCSLSYGLKLNSTNIKYL
;
A
#
# COMPACT_ATOMS: atom_id res chain seq x y z
N MET A 1 22.88 -1.69 0.63
CA MET A 1 21.76 -1.78 -0.34
C MET A 1 22.12 -0.93 -1.54
N ILE A 2 21.68 -1.29 -2.74
CA ILE A 2 21.79 -0.43 -3.92
C ILE A 2 20.39 -0.14 -4.46
N SER A 3 20.17 1.11 -4.87
CA SER A 3 18.97 1.54 -5.58
C SER A 3 19.41 2.10 -6.93
N ASP A 4 18.70 1.79 -8.01
CA ASP A 4 19.07 2.18 -9.36
C ASP A 4 17.84 2.33 -10.27
N PHE A 5 17.97 3.09 -11.36
CA PHE A 5 16.92 3.29 -12.35
C PHE A 5 17.31 2.61 -13.65
N LEU A 6 16.46 1.67 -14.08
CA LEU A 6 16.72 0.85 -15.24
C LEU A 6 15.76 1.21 -16.38
N LEU A 7 16.33 1.31 -17.58
CA LEU A 7 15.66 1.44 -18.85
C LEU A 7 15.71 0.10 -19.59
N PRO A 8 14.86 -0.12 -20.62
CA PRO A 8 14.92 -1.36 -21.41
C PRO A 8 16.29 -1.65 -22.06
N CYS A 9 17.09 -0.61 -22.30
CA CYS A 9 18.38 -0.69 -22.97
C CYS A 9 19.60 -0.49 -22.06
N GLY A 10 19.42 -0.18 -20.77
CA GLY A 10 20.55 0.26 -19.94
C GLY A 10 20.13 0.75 -18.55
N CYS A 11 21.12 1.12 -17.73
CA CYS A 11 20.86 1.98 -16.58
C CYS A 11 20.59 3.42 -17.06
N LEU A 12 19.83 4.20 -16.30
CA LEU A 12 19.70 5.63 -16.55
C LEU A 12 21.01 6.32 -16.14
N THR A 13 21.72 6.88 -17.12
CA THR A 13 23.00 7.58 -16.94
C THR A 13 22.95 8.96 -17.60
N ALA A 14 23.83 9.85 -17.16
CA ALA A 14 23.98 11.18 -17.73
C ALA A 14 24.92 11.22 -18.96
N GLU A 15 25.23 10.08 -19.58
CA GLU A 15 26.20 9.96 -20.68
C GLU A 15 25.88 10.86 -21.89
N SER A 16 24.61 11.16 -22.13
CA SER A 16 24.18 12.03 -23.24
C SER A 16 24.24 13.52 -22.90
N LEU A 17 24.56 13.90 -21.66
CA LEU A 17 24.61 15.28 -21.19
C LEU A 17 26.05 15.81 -21.19
N SER A 18 26.21 17.10 -21.44
CA SER A 18 27.50 17.76 -21.26
C SER A 18 27.82 17.95 -19.77
N ILE A 19 29.11 18.08 -19.44
CA ILE A 19 29.57 18.37 -18.07
C ILE A 19 28.90 19.65 -17.53
N GLU A 20 28.74 20.66 -18.38
CA GLU A 20 28.08 21.92 -18.04
C GLU A 20 26.60 21.72 -17.70
N GLN A 21 25.88 20.89 -18.47
CA GLN A 21 24.49 20.53 -18.18
C GLN A 21 24.38 19.77 -16.85
N CYS A 22 25.25 18.78 -16.63
CA CYS A 22 25.27 18.03 -15.37
C CYS A 22 25.51 18.93 -14.17
N GLN A 23 26.45 19.89 -14.27
CA GLN A 23 26.73 20.86 -13.21
C GLN A 23 25.56 21.83 -13.01
N TYR A 24 24.97 22.35 -14.08
CA TYR A 24 23.86 23.30 -14.02
C TYR A 24 22.62 22.70 -13.37
N PHE A 25 22.26 21.46 -13.73
CA PHE A 25 21.09 20.77 -13.18
C PHE A 25 21.39 19.95 -11.92
N ASN A 26 22.66 19.92 -11.47
CA ASN A 26 23.13 19.10 -10.35
C ASN A 26 22.78 17.61 -10.52
N ILE A 27 23.05 17.08 -11.71
CA ILE A 27 22.77 15.70 -12.11
C ILE A 27 24.05 14.87 -11.91
N PRO A 28 24.00 13.75 -11.15
CA PRO A 28 25.14 12.86 -11.01
C PRO A 28 25.40 12.08 -12.30
N GLU A 29 26.58 11.46 -12.44
CA GLU A 29 26.91 10.63 -13.61
C GLU A 29 26.00 9.41 -13.75
N HIS A 30 25.69 8.76 -12.63
CA HIS A 30 24.79 7.61 -12.56
C HIS A 30 23.59 7.90 -11.66
N ALA A 31 22.42 7.37 -12.03
CA ALA A 31 21.25 7.43 -11.17
C ALA A 31 21.34 6.50 -9.94
N SER A 32 22.35 5.62 -9.89
CA SER A 32 22.50 4.61 -8.83
C SER A 32 22.92 5.23 -7.50
N LYS A 33 22.33 4.75 -6.41
CA LYS A 33 22.67 5.13 -5.03
C LYS A 33 23.04 3.90 -4.22
N LEU A 34 24.28 3.89 -3.71
CA LEU A 34 24.72 2.89 -2.74
C LEU A 34 24.38 3.39 -1.33
N PHE A 35 23.64 2.57 -0.59
CA PHE A 35 23.25 2.82 0.78
C PHE A 35 24.02 1.90 1.73
N GLU A 36 24.83 2.51 2.59
CA GLU A 36 25.60 1.82 3.62
C GLU A 36 24.74 1.49 4.83
N PHE A 37 24.76 0.21 5.24
CA PHE A 37 24.03 -0.23 6.41
C PHE A 37 24.84 0.14 7.66
N GLY A 38 24.40 1.16 8.37
CA GLY A 38 24.94 1.55 9.68
C GLY A 38 26.29 2.26 9.64
N SER A 39 26.28 3.58 9.48
CA SER A 39 27.06 4.46 10.37
C SER A 39 26.46 5.87 10.35
N GLN A 40 26.22 6.41 11.56
CA GLN A 40 25.84 7.78 11.89
C GLN A 40 24.48 8.30 11.35
N ASN A 41 23.48 8.26 12.25
CA ASN A 41 22.16 8.91 12.25
C ASN A 41 20.99 8.18 11.58
N SER A 42 20.17 7.58 12.46
CA SER A 42 18.75 7.19 12.32
C SER A 42 18.39 6.00 11.42
N SER A 43 18.21 4.86 12.09
CA SER A 43 17.54 3.59 11.71
C SER A 43 18.24 2.61 10.77
N GLY A 44 19.17 3.02 9.91
CA GLY A 44 19.94 2.07 9.07
C GLY A 44 19.11 1.25 8.06
N TYR A 45 17.82 1.55 7.91
CA TYR A 45 16.94 0.95 6.90
C TYR A 45 16.65 1.95 5.80
N TRP A 46 16.46 1.44 4.58
CA TRP A 46 15.99 2.24 3.44
C TRP A 46 14.49 2.51 3.60
N SER A 47 14.14 3.77 3.84
CA SER A 47 12.79 4.22 4.17
C SER A 47 11.94 4.53 2.93
N THR A 48 10.64 4.81 3.14
CA THR A 48 9.78 5.32 2.06
C THR A 48 10.29 6.68 1.58
N GLU A 49 10.73 7.52 2.51
CA GLU A 49 11.27 8.85 2.26
C GLU A 49 12.53 8.78 1.41
N ASP A 50 13.41 7.81 1.65
CA ASP A 50 14.61 7.58 0.83
C ASP A 50 14.25 7.21 -0.62
N ILE A 51 13.23 6.36 -0.81
CA ILE A 51 12.75 5.97 -2.15
C ILE A 51 12.15 7.17 -2.88
N ILE A 52 11.32 7.96 -2.19
CA ILE A 52 10.70 9.16 -2.77
C ILE A 52 11.79 10.16 -3.15
N SER A 53 12.72 10.48 -2.25
CA SER A 53 13.80 11.42 -2.55
C SER A 53 14.67 10.91 -3.70
N HIS A 54 15.08 9.64 -3.68
CA HIS A 54 15.87 9.08 -4.78
C HIS A 54 15.13 9.10 -6.13
N THR A 55 13.81 8.85 -6.12
CA THR A 55 12.98 8.91 -7.33
C THR A 55 12.81 10.33 -7.86
N LEU A 56 12.47 11.29 -7.00
CA LEU A 56 12.22 12.66 -7.42
C LEU A 56 13.53 13.42 -7.71
N ASP A 57 14.50 13.33 -6.81
CA ASP A 57 15.71 14.15 -6.83
C ASP A 57 16.81 13.60 -7.73
N THR A 58 16.76 12.32 -8.07
CA THR A 58 17.75 11.70 -8.97
C THR A 58 17.08 11.14 -10.21
N GLY A 59 16.14 10.19 -10.05
CA GLY A 59 15.54 9.49 -11.18
C GLY A 59 14.82 10.41 -12.17
N ILE A 60 13.85 11.20 -11.68
CA ILE A 60 13.04 12.10 -12.50
C ILE A 60 13.88 13.25 -13.06
N LYS A 61 14.66 13.94 -12.21
CA LYS A 61 15.52 15.06 -12.67
C LYS A 61 16.49 14.60 -13.77
N MET A 62 17.14 13.46 -13.60
CA MET A 62 18.02 12.91 -14.63
C MET A 62 17.24 12.52 -15.89
N PHE A 63 16.09 11.84 -15.74
CA PHE A 63 15.27 11.42 -16.87
C PHE A 63 14.80 12.61 -17.72
N GLU A 64 14.30 13.68 -17.09
CA GLU A 64 13.82 14.87 -17.80
C GLU A 64 14.94 15.61 -18.55
N ALA A 65 16.15 15.60 -18.00
CA ALA A 65 17.31 16.19 -18.67
C ALA A 65 17.79 15.35 -19.86
N VAL A 66 17.86 14.01 -19.69
CA VAL A 66 18.31 13.07 -20.73
C VAL A 66 17.25 12.92 -21.84
N TYR A 67 15.97 12.95 -21.50
CA TYR A 67 14.83 12.74 -22.40
C TYR A 67 13.83 13.90 -22.34
N PRO A 68 14.21 15.11 -22.76
CA PRO A 68 13.35 16.27 -22.68
C PRO A 68 12.07 16.09 -23.51
N GLY A 69 10.92 16.44 -22.93
CA GLY A 69 9.61 16.32 -23.57
C GLY A 69 8.98 14.93 -23.53
N TYR A 70 9.65 13.94 -22.95
CA TYR A 70 9.08 12.61 -22.74
C TYR A 70 8.43 12.47 -21.37
N LYS A 71 7.48 11.55 -21.27
CA LYS A 71 6.83 11.18 -20.02
C LYS A 71 7.28 9.76 -19.61
N ALA A 72 7.94 9.65 -18.46
CA ALA A 72 8.31 8.36 -17.90
C ALA A 72 7.09 7.56 -17.40
N LEU A 73 7.17 6.25 -17.59
CA LEU A 73 6.37 5.25 -16.89
C LEU A 73 7.27 4.51 -15.89
N PHE A 74 7.08 4.79 -14.60
CA PHE A 74 7.80 4.12 -13.53
C PHE A 74 7.16 2.77 -13.21
N LEU A 75 7.98 1.73 -13.15
CA LEU A 75 7.56 0.37 -12.82
C LEU A 75 8.18 -0.01 -11.47
N PHE A 76 7.33 -0.17 -10.46
CA PHE A 76 7.77 -0.55 -9.11
C PHE A 76 7.27 -1.95 -8.75
N ASP A 77 8.08 -2.69 -8.01
CA ASP A 77 7.62 -3.89 -7.32
C ASP A 77 6.62 -3.52 -6.20
N ASN A 78 5.85 -4.51 -5.75
CA ASN A 78 4.84 -4.31 -4.70
C ASN A 78 5.45 -4.44 -3.29
N ALA A 79 6.59 -3.76 -3.06
CA ALA A 79 7.25 -3.72 -1.78
C ALA A 79 6.43 -2.92 -0.76
N SER A 80 6.54 -3.28 0.52
CA SER A 80 5.83 -2.57 1.59
C SER A 80 6.27 -1.12 1.73
N SER A 81 7.53 -0.81 1.42
CA SER A 81 8.09 0.54 1.41
C SER A 81 7.45 1.45 0.35
N HIS A 82 6.91 0.89 -0.75
CA HIS A 82 6.20 1.65 -1.78
C HIS A 82 4.73 1.91 -1.42
N SER A 83 4.21 1.19 -0.42
CA SER A 83 2.77 1.18 -0.06
C SER A 83 2.38 2.23 0.99
N SER A 84 3.30 3.13 1.33
CA SER A 84 3.05 4.19 2.30
C SER A 84 2.13 5.27 1.73
N PHE A 85 1.23 5.77 2.57
CA PHE A 85 0.32 6.87 2.24
C PHE A 85 0.81 8.16 2.90
N ALA A 86 0.37 9.31 2.39
CA ALA A 86 0.60 10.57 3.08
C ALA A 86 -0.12 10.59 4.44
N GLU A 87 0.38 11.39 5.38
CA GLU A 87 -0.18 11.49 6.74
C GLU A 87 -1.65 11.95 6.74
N ASP A 88 -1.98 12.82 5.78
CA ASP A 88 -3.31 13.40 5.59
C ASP A 88 -4.20 12.58 4.61
N ALA A 89 -3.73 11.43 4.12
CA ALA A 89 -4.45 10.64 3.12
C ALA A 89 -5.79 10.10 3.65
N LEU A 90 -6.79 9.98 2.77
CA LEU A 90 -8.14 9.49 3.11
C LEU A 90 -8.11 7.99 3.46
N ARG A 91 -7.82 7.67 4.71
CA ARG A 91 -7.67 6.30 5.20
C ARG A 91 -8.68 5.99 6.30
N VAL A 92 -9.69 5.21 5.96
CA VAL A 92 -10.74 4.81 6.92
C VAL A 92 -10.21 3.99 8.11
N GLN A 93 -9.04 3.35 7.97
CA GLN A 93 -8.42 2.65 9.11
C GLN A 93 -7.94 3.63 10.20
N ASN A 94 -7.67 4.88 9.84
CA ASN A 94 -7.17 5.91 10.73
C ASN A 94 -8.30 6.81 11.27
N MET A 95 -9.56 6.40 11.09
CA MET A 95 -10.74 7.14 11.53
C MET A 95 -11.44 6.46 12.70
N ASN A 96 -11.90 7.28 13.64
CA ASN A 96 -12.80 6.90 14.73
C ASN A 96 -14.27 6.91 14.25
N LEU A 97 -15.16 6.27 15.02
CA LEU A 97 -16.59 6.30 14.70
C LEU A 97 -17.15 7.71 14.91
N SER A 98 -16.94 8.26 16.11
CA SER A 98 -17.23 9.64 16.48
C SER A 98 -16.05 10.55 16.16
N GLY A 99 -16.30 11.86 16.07
CA GLY A 99 -15.24 12.85 15.85
C GLY A 99 -14.29 12.99 17.04
N GLY A 100 -13.08 13.49 16.75
CA GLY A 100 -12.03 13.73 17.74
C GLY A 100 -11.31 12.47 18.25
N GLY A 101 -10.69 12.61 19.42
CA GLY A 101 -9.80 11.60 19.99
C GLY A 101 -8.46 11.51 19.25
N GLU A 102 -7.72 10.43 19.48
CA GLU A 102 -6.53 10.09 18.69
C GLU A 102 -6.97 9.61 17.30
N GLN A 103 -7.16 10.55 16.38
CA GLN A 103 -7.48 10.32 14.97
C GLN A 103 -6.61 11.22 14.09
N ALA A 104 -6.16 10.69 12.95
CA ALA A 104 -5.44 11.48 11.96
C ALA A 104 -6.33 12.57 11.34
N THR A 105 -5.77 13.76 11.19
CA THR A 105 -6.39 14.85 10.44
C THR A 105 -6.17 14.59 8.95
N MET A 106 -7.23 14.24 8.23
CA MET A 106 -7.15 13.96 6.79
C MET A 106 -7.48 15.21 5.97
N ARG A 107 -6.95 15.24 4.74
CA ARG A 107 -7.30 16.22 3.71
C ARG A 107 -8.77 16.10 3.29
N ASN A 108 -9.27 17.11 2.60
CA ASN A 108 -10.63 17.09 2.08
C ASN A 108 -10.82 15.98 1.04
N GLY A 109 -11.91 15.24 1.20
CA GLY A 109 -12.37 14.26 0.22
C GLY A 109 -13.40 14.85 -0.74
N TYR A 110 -14.07 13.98 -1.47
CA TYR A 110 -15.20 14.37 -2.30
C TYR A 110 -16.16 13.21 -2.50
N PHE A 111 -17.41 13.54 -2.78
CA PHE A 111 -18.43 12.56 -3.15
C PHE A 111 -19.36 13.13 -4.20
N LEU A 112 -20.11 12.26 -4.86
CA LEU A 112 -21.09 12.65 -5.85
C LEU A 112 -22.45 12.77 -5.19
N LEU A 113 -22.95 14.00 -5.04
CA LEU A 113 -24.31 14.27 -4.61
C LEU A 113 -25.15 14.58 -5.85
N LYS A 114 -26.12 13.71 -6.17
CA LYS A 114 -26.96 13.84 -7.37
C LYS A 114 -26.15 14.04 -8.67
N GLY A 115 -25.02 13.33 -8.80
CA GLY A 115 -24.12 13.42 -9.95
C GLY A 115 -23.14 14.61 -9.93
N THR A 116 -23.24 15.51 -8.94
CA THR A 116 -22.35 16.66 -8.82
C THR A 116 -21.24 16.38 -7.79
N ARG A 117 -19.99 16.63 -8.17
CA ARG A 117 -18.84 16.51 -7.26
C ARG A 117 -18.91 17.57 -6.17
N THR A 118 -19.09 17.12 -4.94
CA THR A 118 -19.16 17.94 -3.73
C THR A 118 -17.92 17.69 -2.88
N ILE A 119 -17.30 18.75 -2.40
CA ILE A 119 -16.13 18.67 -1.49
C ILE A 119 -16.62 18.22 -0.11
N GLN A 120 -15.95 17.21 0.44
CA GLN A 120 -16.19 16.72 1.79
C GLN A 120 -15.09 17.25 2.71
N SER A 121 -15.43 18.20 3.59
CA SER A 121 -14.52 18.55 4.69
C SER A 121 -14.39 17.37 5.65
N MET A 122 -13.15 17.00 5.98
CA MET A 122 -12.85 15.92 6.93
C MET A 122 -12.60 16.44 8.36
N VAL A 123 -12.72 17.75 8.56
CA VAL A 123 -12.51 18.45 9.84
C VAL A 123 -13.71 19.38 10.08
N TYR A 124 -14.16 19.47 11.33
CA TYR A 124 -15.14 20.47 11.73
C TYR A 124 -14.51 21.88 11.78
N GLU A 125 -15.33 22.93 11.82
CA GLU A 125 -14.86 24.32 11.89
C GLU A 125 -14.00 24.61 13.13
N ASN A 126 -14.21 23.87 14.22
CA ASN A 126 -13.43 23.96 15.45
C ASN A 126 -12.09 23.17 15.40
N GLY A 127 -11.70 22.65 14.23
CA GLY A 127 -10.47 21.90 14.04
C GLY A 127 -10.52 20.43 14.45
N ILE A 128 -11.65 19.93 14.95
CA ILE A 128 -11.80 18.52 15.36
C ILE A 128 -11.96 17.63 14.11
N PRO A 129 -11.15 16.54 13.96
CA PRO A 129 -11.34 15.59 12.87
C PRO A 129 -12.71 14.91 12.93
N LYS A 130 -13.39 14.81 11.78
CA LYS A 130 -14.71 14.15 11.68
C LYS A 130 -14.56 12.63 11.78
N GLY A 131 -15.44 12.01 12.56
CA GLY A 131 -15.57 10.55 12.60
C GLY A 131 -16.30 10.01 11.38
N ILE A 132 -16.25 8.69 11.20
CA ILE A 132 -16.93 7.99 10.10
C ILE A 132 -18.43 8.26 10.11
N GLU A 133 -19.07 8.34 11.29
CA GLU A 133 -20.50 8.58 11.39
C GLU A 133 -20.92 9.90 10.75
N ALA A 134 -20.25 11.00 11.09
CA ALA A 134 -20.57 12.32 10.54
C ALA A 134 -20.36 12.37 9.03
N VAL A 135 -19.25 11.81 8.52
CA VAL A 135 -18.97 11.76 7.08
C VAL A 135 -20.03 10.93 6.34
N LEU A 136 -20.46 9.80 6.90
CA LEU A 136 -21.53 9.00 6.30
C LEU A 136 -22.90 9.67 6.38
N GLN A 137 -23.20 10.42 7.45
CA GLN A 137 -24.43 11.20 7.57
C GLN A 137 -24.49 12.29 6.50
N GLU A 138 -23.41 13.05 6.34
CA GLU A 138 -23.28 14.10 5.32
C GLU A 138 -23.40 13.55 3.89
N ARG A 139 -22.95 12.32 3.67
CA ARG A 139 -23.12 11.61 2.39
C ARG A 139 -24.48 10.92 2.20
N GLY A 140 -25.35 10.95 3.21
CA GLY A 140 -26.65 10.25 3.17
C GLY A 140 -26.56 8.72 3.20
N LEU A 141 -25.46 8.18 3.72
CA LEU A 141 -25.14 6.75 3.76
C LEU A 141 -25.21 6.15 5.18
N TRP A 142 -25.47 6.99 6.19
CA TRP A 142 -25.60 6.53 7.56
C TRP A 142 -26.94 5.85 7.82
N ALA A 143 -26.90 4.73 8.55
CA ALA A 143 -28.08 4.01 9.00
C ALA A 143 -28.07 3.90 10.52
N ALA A 144 -29.26 3.96 11.14
CA ALA A 144 -29.38 3.77 12.58
C ALA A 144 -28.81 2.40 12.99
N ARG A 145 -28.04 2.38 14.10
CA ARG A 145 -27.36 1.19 14.66
C ARG A 145 -26.22 0.61 13.79
N LEU A 146 -25.72 1.36 12.81
CA LEU A 146 -24.56 0.95 12.03
C LEU A 146 -23.32 0.87 12.94
N ARG A 147 -22.68 -0.30 12.97
CA ARG A 147 -21.46 -0.51 13.76
C ARG A 147 -20.24 0.00 13.00
N LEU A 148 -19.20 0.43 13.73
CA LEU A 148 -17.91 0.82 13.17
C LEU A 148 -17.29 -0.30 12.32
N GLU A 149 -17.20 -1.50 12.90
CA GLU A 149 -16.69 -2.72 12.25
C GLU A 149 -17.71 -3.85 12.26
N CYS A 150 -17.63 -4.69 11.24
CA CYS A 150 -18.30 -6.00 11.24
C CYS A 150 -17.66 -6.83 12.37
N PRO A 151 -18.45 -7.54 13.19
CA PRO A 151 -17.89 -8.42 14.19
C PRO A 151 -16.91 -9.39 13.51
N LYS A 152 -15.73 -9.58 14.11
CA LYS A 152 -14.75 -10.55 13.59
C LYS A 152 -15.44 -11.91 13.47
N LEU A 153 -15.38 -12.53 12.29
CA LEU A 153 -15.97 -13.85 12.02
C LEU A 153 -15.59 -14.83 13.13
N GLN A 154 -16.62 -15.27 13.86
CA GLN A 154 -16.53 -16.27 14.91
C GLN A 154 -16.56 -17.66 14.26
N CYS A 155 -15.81 -18.61 14.83
CA CYS A 155 -16.02 -20.03 14.52
C CYS A 155 -17.38 -20.45 15.08
N GLU A 156 -18.16 -21.22 14.31
CA GLU A 156 -19.50 -21.69 14.71
C GLU A 156 -19.47 -22.42 16.07
N ASP A 157 -18.43 -23.21 16.32
CA ASP A 157 -18.36 -24.10 17.48
C ASP A 157 -17.87 -23.45 18.78
N CYS A 158 -17.39 -22.21 18.75
CA CYS A 158 -16.85 -21.60 19.98
C CYS A 158 -17.18 -20.14 20.21
N TRP A 159 -17.78 -19.42 19.26
CA TRP A 159 -18.10 -17.98 19.37
C TRP A 159 -16.93 -17.09 19.89
N ALA A 160 -15.71 -17.63 19.89
CA ALA A 160 -14.53 -16.98 20.39
C ALA A 160 -14.01 -16.05 19.30
N ARG A 161 -13.77 -14.78 19.65
CA ARG A 161 -13.15 -13.81 18.74
C ARG A 161 -11.78 -14.36 18.33
N LYS A 162 -11.50 -14.49 17.03
CA LYS A 162 -10.16 -14.85 16.51
C LYS A 162 -9.11 -13.87 17.04
N ARG A 163 -8.46 -14.24 18.14
CA ARG A 163 -7.26 -13.59 18.68
C ARG A 163 -6.03 -14.51 18.58
N TYR A 164 -6.19 -15.72 18.02
CA TYR A 164 -5.13 -16.73 17.98
C TYR A 164 -4.69 -17.04 16.55
N LYS A 165 -3.40 -16.83 16.26
CA LYS A 165 -2.73 -17.02 14.97
C LYS A 165 -2.50 -18.50 14.56
N LYS A 166 -3.02 -19.49 15.31
CA LYS A 166 -2.71 -20.93 15.11
C LYS A 166 -3.91 -21.82 14.72
N CYS A 167 -5.03 -21.26 14.27
CA CYS A 167 -6.12 -22.08 13.74
C CYS A 167 -5.89 -22.34 12.24
N VAL A 168 -5.62 -23.60 11.88
CA VAL A 168 -5.48 -24.04 10.48
C VAL A 168 -6.85 -23.98 9.79
N LYS A 169 -6.88 -23.58 8.51
CA LYS A 169 -8.08 -23.64 7.66
C LYS A 169 -8.61 -25.08 7.66
N GLY A 170 -9.79 -25.32 8.23
CA GLY A 170 -10.53 -26.58 8.08
C GLY A 170 -10.53 -27.58 9.26
N SER A 171 -10.04 -27.24 10.46
CA SER A 171 -10.05 -28.14 11.64
C SER A 171 -10.60 -27.48 12.90
N TYR A 172 -11.53 -28.14 13.61
CA TYR A 172 -12.19 -27.67 14.84
C TYR A 172 -11.30 -27.70 16.11
N CYS A 173 -11.70 -26.94 17.14
CA CYS A 173 -10.98 -26.72 18.39
C CYS A 173 -11.30 -27.79 19.46
N PRO A 174 -10.31 -28.53 20.00
CA PRO A 174 -10.49 -29.49 21.10
C PRO A 174 -10.83 -28.89 22.49
N ALA A 175 -10.96 -27.57 22.62
CA ALA A 175 -10.92 -26.84 23.89
C ALA A 175 -12.27 -26.22 24.32
N HIS A 176 -13.35 -26.99 24.24
CA HIS A 176 -14.45 -26.85 25.21
C HIS A 176 -14.74 -28.20 25.89
N LYS A 177 -13.72 -29.02 26.20
CA LYS A 177 -13.94 -30.10 27.17
C LYS A 177 -14.37 -29.48 28.51
N PRO A 178 -15.55 -29.83 29.05
CA PRO A 178 -16.05 -29.24 30.29
C PRO A 178 -15.13 -29.64 31.45
N GLN A 179 -14.56 -28.66 32.16
CA GLN A 179 -14.04 -28.93 33.50
C GLN A 179 -15.19 -28.78 34.50
N LYS A 180 -15.45 -29.85 35.26
CA LYS A 180 -16.43 -29.86 36.36
C LYS A 180 -16.20 -28.64 37.27
N GLY A 181 -17.24 -27.82 37.46
CA GLY A 181 -17.34 -26.96 38.65
C GLY A 181 -17.19 -25.45 38.48
N LYS A 182 -16.99 -24.87 37.28
CA LYS A 182 -17.06 -23.41 37.11
C LYS A 182 -17.95 -22.98 35.95
N LYS A 183 -19.19 -22.60 36.28
CA LYS A 183 -20.06 -21.75 35.46
C LYS A 183 -19.44 -20.35 35.40
N LYS A 184 -19.36 -19.74 34.22
CA LYS A 184 -19.48 -18.28 34.06
C LYS A 184 -19.99 -17.96 32.65
N ASP A 185 -21.31 -18.08 32.56
CA ASP A 185 -22.27 -17.23 31.86
C ASP A 185 -21.94 -16.78 30.43
N CYS A 186 -22.50 -17.53 29.50
CA CYS A 186 -22.76 -17.10 28.13
C CYS A 186 -23.83 -16.00 28.13
N ARG A 187 -23.45 -14.74 27.97
CA ARG A 187 -24.36 -13.72 27.39
C ARG A 187 -24.11 -13.63 25.89
N GLY A 188 -24.76 -14.55 25.16
CA GLY A 188 -25.12 -14.35 23.74
C GLY A 188 -26.19 -13.26 23.61
N SER A 189 -26.55 -12.73 22.44
CA SER A 189 -26.37 -13.16 21.05
C SER A 189 -26.60 -11.93 20.14
N ASN A 190 -26.09 -11.92 18.92
CA ASN A 190 -26.51 -10.95 17.88
C ASN A 190 -26.19 -11.49 16.46
N PHE A 191 -26.47 -12.76 16.21
CA PHE A 191 -26.47 -13.32 14.87
C PHE A 191 -27.69 -14.22 14.69
N CYS A 192 -28.45 -13.99 13.62
CA CYS A 192 -29.66 -14.72 13.30
C CYS A 192 -29.34 -16.16 12.87
N SER A 193 -29.99 -17.13 13.50
CA SER A 193 -29.95 -18.53 13.09
C SER A 193 -30.69 -18.74 11.75
N PRO A 194 -30.19 -19.58 10.83
CA PRO A 194 -30.89 -19.88 9.59
C PRO A 194 -32.26 -20.52 9.86
N GLY A 195 -33.34 -19.88 9.41
CA GLY A 195 -34.71 -20.42 9.51
C GLY A 195 -35.62 -19.77 10.56
N GLN A 196 -35.13 -18.84 11.39
CA GLN A 196 -35.95 -18.04 12.30
C GLN A 196 -36.22 -16.63 11.78
N LEU A 197 -37.32 -16.03 12.26
CA LEU A 197 -37.68 -14.63 12.03
C LEU A 197 -36.60 -13.72 12.64
N CYS A 198 -36.23 -12.63 11.97
CA CYS A 198 -35.28 -11.66 12.53
C CYS A 198 -35.98 -10.84 13.62
N ASP A 199 -35.46 -10.83 14.85
CA ASP A 199 -36.05 -10.10 15.99
C ASP A 199 -36.13 -8.58 15.80
N LEU A 200 -35.46 -8.02 14.78
CA LEU A 200 -35.53 -6.61 14.43
C LEU A 200 -36.60 -6.26 13.38
N CYS A 201 -37.05 -7.22 12.56
CA CYS A 201 -37.93 -6.92 11.42
C CYS A 201 -38.97 -7.99 11.06
N SER A 202 -39.01 -9.11 11.77
CA SER A 202 -40.08 -10.12 11.73
C SER A 202 -40.42 -10.71 10.34
N VAL A 203 -39.45 -10.85 9.42
CA VAL A 203 -39.67 -11.50 8.11
C VAL A 203 -38.93 -12.84 7.97
N ARG A 204 -39.61 -13.88 7.45
CA ARG A 204 -39.06 -15.21 7.14
C ARG A 204 -38.42 -15.22 5.74
N ARG A 205 -37.09 -15.28 5.71
CA ARG A 205 -36.20 -15.31 4.52
C ARG A 205 -36.26 -14.02 3.68
N GLY A 206 -35.09 -13.59 3.19
CA GLY A 206 -34.98 -12.39 2.36
C GLY A 206 -34.67 -11.10 3.13
N CYS A 207 -33.91 -11.15 4.23
CA CYS A 207 -33.36 -9.93 4.81
C CYS A 207 -32.45 -9.25 3.78
N LEU A 208 -32.61 -7.95 3.53
CA LEU A 208 -31.78 -7.17 2.61
C LEU A 208 -30.31 -7.04 3.05
N LEU A 209 -29.97 -7.34 4.32
CA LEU A 209 -28.59 -7.57 4.76
C LEU A 209 -27.99 -8.88 4.23
N CYS A 210 -28.82 -9.83 3.78
CA CYS A 210 -28.41 -11.16 3.33
C CYS A 210 -28.73 -11.46 1.85
N THR A 211 -29.56 -10.67 1.16
CA THR A 211 -30.02 -11.00 -0.21
C THR A 211 -29.83 -9.92 -1.28
N LYS A 212 -29.13 -8.82 -0.98
CA LYS A 212 -28.59 -7.94 -2.04
C LYS A 212 -27.13 -7.59 -1.75
N LYS A 213 -26.29 -7.91 -2.75
CA LYS A 213 -24.86 -7.61 -2.94
C LYS A 213 -24.16 -6.81 -1.82
N ILE A 214 -23.07 -7.40 -1.34
CA ILE A 214 -22.10 -6.94 -0.34
C ILE A 214 -21.73 -5.45 -0.53
N TYR A 215 -22.45 -4.51 0.11
CA TYR A 215 -22.03 -3.11 0.15
C TYR A 215 -22.16 -2.44 1.53
N SER A 216 -22.74 -3.08 2.54
CA SER A 216 -23.18 -2.38 3.77
C SER A 216 -22.96 -3.10 5.11
N CYS A 217 -21.90 -3.90 5.29
CA CYS A 217 -21.77 -4.66 6.55
C CYS A 217 -21.44 -3.78 7.78
N CYS A 218 -20.67 -2.70 7.63
CA CYS A 218 -20.32 -1.75 8.69
C CYS A 218 -19.92 -0.38 8.13
N ALA A 219 -19.86 0.63 9.01
CA ALA A 219 -19.50 2.00 8.68
C ALA A 219 -18.13 2.09 7.98
N ARG A 220 -17.10 1.40 8.50
CA ARG A 220 -15.77 1.39 7.87
C ARG A 220 -15.80 0.82 6.45
N ARG A 221 -16.56 -0.25 6.21
CA ARG A 221 -16.66 -0.86 4.88
C ARG A 221 -17.38 0.05 3.90
N ILE A 222 -18.49 0.66 4.31
CA ILE A 222 -19.25 1.59 3.48
C ILE A 222 -18.36 2.77 3.06
N LEU A 223 -17.66 3.38 4.02
CA LEU A 223 -16.78 4.51 3.72
C LEU A 223 -15.59 4.09 2.86
N SER A 224 -14.99 2.91 3.10
CA SER A 224 -13.85 2.43 2.29
C SER A 224 -14.19 2.15 0.83
N LEU A 225 -15.46 1.96 0.53
CA LEU A 225 -15.96 1.72 -0.83
C LEU A 225 -16.38 3.03 -1.51
N GLN A 226 -16.37 4.15 -0.80
CA GLN A 226 -16.58 5.46 -1.43
C GLN A 226 -15.42 5.77 -2.36
N TYR A 227 -15.73 6.42 -3.48
CA TYR A 227 -14.80 6.56 -4.60
C TYR A 227 -13.49 7.25 -4.22
N ASP A 228 -13.54 8.31 -3.41
CA ASP A 228 -12.37 9.05 -2.95
C ASP A 228 -11.48 8.25 -1.99
N PHE A 229 -12.08 7.47 -1.10
CA PHE A 229 -11.35 6.55 -0.21
C PHE A 229 -10.79 5.33 -0.94
N LEU A 230 -11.55 4.77 -1.89
CA LEU A 230 -11.17 3.57 -2.64
C LEU A 230 -10.01 3.86 -3.60
N ASN A 231 -10.03 5.04 -4.23
CA ASN A 231 -9.00 5.47 -5.19
C ASN A 231 -7.92 6.34 -4.54
N GLN A 232 -7.84 6.38 -3.21
CA GLN A 232 -6.75 7.06 -2.52
C GLN A 232 -5.42 6.43 -2.94
N LYS A 233 -4.54 7.24 -3.54
CA LYS A 233 -3.23 6.79 -4.02
C LYS A 233 -2.21 6.82 -2.89
N GLY A 234 -1.17 5.99 -3.02
CA GLY A 234 -0.02 6.01 -2.14
C GLY A 234 0.83 7.26 -2.34
N LYS A 235 1.63 7.63 -1.33
CA LYS A 235 2.46 8.84 -1.30
C LYS A 235 3.40 8.89 -2.51
N LEU A 236 4.13 7.80 -2.78
CA LEU A 236 5.06 7.70 -3.91
C LEU A 236 4.35 7.95 -5.24
N GLN A 237 3.17 7.35 -5.43
CA GLN A 237 2.38 7.54 -6.64
C GLN A 237 1.90 8.98 -6.81
N GLU A 238 1.36 9.60 -5.76
CA GLU A 238 0.93 11.01 -5.81
C GLU A 238 2.09 11.92 -6.19
N MET A 239 3.26 11.71 -5.60
CA MET A 239 4.45 12.53 -5.86
C MET A 239 4.97 12.38 -7.29
N ILE A 240 5.03 11.15 -7.83
CA ILE A 240 5.45 10.91 -9.22
C ILE A 240 4.44 11.52 -10.20
N GLU A 241 3.15 11.29 -9.99
CA GLU A 241 2.13 11.84 -10.89
C GLU A 241 2.08 13.37 -10.86
N ALA A 242 2.39 14.00 -9.72
CA ALA A 242 2.50 15.45 -9.59
C ALA A 242 3.62 16.07 -10.46
N THR A 243 4.66 15.30 -10.79
CA THR A 243 5.70 15.72 -11.76
C THR A 243 5.27 15.56 -13.22
N GLY A 244 4.05 15.05 -13.47
CA GLY A 244 3.57 14.80 -14.82
C GLY A 244 3.93 13.42 -15.36
N HIS A 245 4.64 12.58 -14.61
CA HIS A 245 4.94 11.19 -14.95
C HIS A 245 3.81 10.21 -14.56
N THR A 246 4.00 8.93 -14.84
CA THR A 246 3.05 7.85 -14.51
C THR A 246 3.75 6.73 -13.79
N VAL A 247 2.99 5.98 -12.98
CA VAL A 247 3.50 4.84 -12.22
C VAL A 247 2.58 3.63 -12.35
N LEU A 248 3.18 2.45 -12.40
CA LEU A 248 2.51 1.16 -12.35
C LEU A 248 3.22 0.27 -11.33
N PHE A 249 2.43 -0.37 -10.46
CA PHE A 249 2.93 -1.33 -9.48
C PHE A 249 2.65 -2.75 -9.96
N TYR A 250 3.65 -3.62 -9.90
CA TYR A 250 3.47 -5.02 -10.22
C TYR A 250 2.48 -5.72 -9.27
N PRO A 251 1.81 -6.80 -9.73
CA PRO A 251 0.95 -7.60 -8.88
C PRO A 251 1.71 -8.14 -7.66
N LYS A 252 1.05 -8.11 -6.50
CA LYS A 252 1.65 -8.60 -5.26
C LYS A 252 1.80 -10.13 -5.31
N PHE A 253 2.96 -10.63 -4.90
CA PHE A 253 3.29 -12.06 -4.86
C PHE A 253 3.40 -12.75 -6.22
N HIS A 254 3.77 -12.00 -7.26
CA HIS A 254 4.00 -12.49 -8.62
C HIS A 254 5.39 -12.08 -9.11
N CYS A 255 6.45 -12.59 -8.48
CA CYS A 255 7.83 -12.24 -8.82
C CYS A 255 8.22 -12.70 -10.24
N GLU A 256 7.56 -13.73 -10.76
CA GLU A 256 7.72 -14.23 -12.13
C GLU A 256 7.34 -13.19 -13.20
N LEU A 257 6.49 -12.21 -12.86
CA LEU A 257 6.09 -11.12 -13.75
C LEU A 257 6.97 -9.87 -13.58
N ASN A 258 7.85 -9.85 -12.58
CA ASN A 258 8.67 -8.70 -12.25
C ASN A 258 10.05 -8.84 -12.87
N TRP A 259 10.26 -8.21 -14.03
CA TRP A 259 11.53 -8.28 -14.77
C TRP A 259 12.75 -7.86 -13.93
N ILE A 260 12.56 -6.98 -12.94
CA ILE A 260 13.65 -6.49 -12.09
C ILE A 260 14.25 -7.60 -11.23
N GLU A 261 13.48 -8.64 -10.89
CA GLU A 261 13.97 -9.79 -10.11
C GLU A 261 14.99 -10.59 -10.91
N TYR A 262 14.75 -10.74 -12.23
CA TYR A 262 15.70 -11.39 -13.14
C TYR A 262 16.98 -10.56 -13.28
N TYR A 263 16.85 -9.23 -13.46
CA TYR A 263 17.99 -8.32 -13.50
C TYR A 263 18.85 -8.43 -12.24
N TRP A 264 18.24 -8.25 -11.06
CA TRP A 264 18.96 -8.35 -9.79
C TRP A 264 19.50 -9.75 -9.50
N GLY A 265 18.84 -10.80 -10.00
CA GLY A 265 19.37 -12.16 -9.97
C GLY A 265 20.71 -12.27 -10.70
N GLN A 266 20.81 -11.73 -11.92
CA GLN A 266 22.05 -11.72 -12.70
C GLN A 266 23.14 -10.84 -12.07
N VAL A 267 22.76 -9.66 -11.59
CA VAL A 267 23.69 -8.76 -10.86
C VAL A 267 24.28 -9.51 -9.66
N LYS A 268 23.45 -10.19 -8.87
CA LYS A 268 23.89 -10.99 -7.72
C LYS A 268 24.84 -12.11 -8.14
N CYS A 269 24.50 -12.90 -9.16
CA CYS A 269 25.39 -13.96 -9.67
C CYS A 269 26.76 -13.39 -10.07
N TYR A 270 26.79 -12.31 -10.86
CA TYR A 270 28.04 -11.67 -11.25
C TYR A 270 28.84 -11.19 -10.04
N THR A 271 28.20 -10.55 -9.06
CA THR A 271 28.90 -10.12 -7.85
C THR A 271 29.42 -11.31 -7.04
N CYS A 272 28.70 -12.44 -6.97
CA CYS A 272 29.16 -13.64 -6.28
C CYS A 272 30.39 -14.27 -6.93
N ASP A 273 30.49 -14.20 -8.26
CA ASP A 273 31.59 -14.80 -9.02
C ASP A 273 32.84 -13.90 -9.05
N ASN A 274 32.66 -12.58 -8.88
CA ASN A 274 33.72 -11.58 -9.11
C ASN A 274 34.09 -10.75 -7.87
N CYS A 275 33.38 -10.87 -6.75
CA CYS A 275 33.66 -10.14 -5.52
C CYS A 275 34.43 -11.01 -4.52
N GLU A 276 35.40 -10.42 -3.82
CA GLU A 276 36.14 -11.02 -2.72
C GLU A 276 35.34 -11.13 -1.40
N TYR A 277 34.00 -11.04 -1.46
CA TYR A 277 33.08 -11.09 -0.32
C TYR A 277 33.39 -10.08 0.79
N ASN A 278 33.99 -8.95 0.44
CA ASN A 278 34.19 -7.80 1.34
C ASN A 278 33.55 -6.54 0.75
N TYR A 279 33.31 -5.53 1.60
CA TYR A 279 32.53 -4.36 1.21
C TYR A 279 33.24 -3.50 0.15
N GLU A 280 34.55 -3.33 0.25
CA GLU A 280 35.33 -2.58 -0.73
C GLU A 280 35.37 -3.30 -2.09
N GLY A 281 35.53 -4.63 -2.09
CA GLY A 281 35.39 -5.45 -3.29
C GLY A 281 34.00 -5.38 -3.91
N LEU A 282 32.94 -5.26 -3.10
CA LEU A 282 31.59 -5.05 -3.63
C LEU A 282 31.47 -3.68 -4.30
N LYS A 283 32.02 -2.61 -3.71
CA LYS A 283 32.01 -1.26 -4.32
C LYS A 283 32.70 -1.22 -5.68
N THR A 284 33.79 -1.95 -5.85
CA THR A 284 34.53 -1.96 -7.12
C THR A 284 33.80 -2.78 -8.20
N VAL A 285 33.10 -3.84 -7.81
CA VAL A 285 32.45 -4.76 -8.75
C VAL A 285 31.00 -4.37 -9.08
N ILE A 286 30.32 -3.62 -8.20
CA ILE A 286 28.87 -3.38 -8.33
C ILE A 286 28.51 -2.69 -9.64
N PHE A 287 29.21 -1.63 -10.05
CA PHE A 287 28.89 -0.91 -11.28
C PHE A 287 29.12 -1.75 -12.55
N CYS A 288 30.18 -2.59 -12.54
CA CYS A 288 30.40 -3.59 -13.59
C CYS A 288 29.25 -4.61 -13.64
N SER A 289 28.77 -5.06 -12.47
CA SER A 289 27.68 -6.04 -12.38
C SER A 289 26.32 -5.49 -12.84
N LEU A 290 26.02 -4.21 -12.56
CA LEU A 290 24.81 -3.53 -13.05
C LEU A 290 24.80 -3.51 -14.58
N SER A 291 25.93 -3.13 -15.17
CA SER A 291 26.13 -3.13 -16.63
C SER A 291 26.00 -4.54 -17.24
N TYR A 292 26.42 -5.58 -16.52
CA TYR A 292 26.32 -6.98 -16.95
C TYR A 292 24.88 -7.51 -16.94
N GLY A 293 24.10 -7.21 -15.89
CA GLY A 293 22.73 -7.69 -15.72
C GLY A 293 21.79 -7.32 -16.89
N LEU A 294 22.11 -6.26 -17.63
CA LEU A 294 21.34 -5.82 -18.81
C LEU A 294 21.75 -6.54 -20.11
N LYS A 295 23.02 -6.89 -20.27
CA LYS A 295 23.56 -7.51 -21.51
C LYS A 295 23.00 -8.91 -21.79
N LEU A 296 22.58 -9.65 -20.76
CA LEU A 296 21.96 -10.98 -20.91
C LEU A 296 20.45 -10.93 -21.11
N ASN A 297 19.81 -9.82 -20.74
CA ASN A 297 18.37 -9.67 -20.87
C ASN A 297 17.98 -9.18 -22.27
N SER A 298 18.79 -8.36 -22.94
CA SER A 298 18.54 -7.96 -24.34
C SER A 298 18.53 -9.13 -25.33
N THR A 299 19.18 -10.23 -25.02
CA THR A 299 19.14 -11.49 -25.79
C THR A 299 17.89 -12.34 -25.52
N ASN A 300 17.25 -12.18 -24.35
CA ASN A 300 16.06 -12.93 -23.93
C ASN A 300 14.74 -12.15 -24.10
N ILE A 301 14.78 -10.81 -24.28
CA ILE A 301 13.63 -9.97 -24.68
C ILE A 301 13.38 -10.11 -26.20
N LYS A 302 13.29 -11.34 -26.68
CA LYS A 302 12.70 -11.67 -27.99
C LYS A 302 11.36 -12.41 -27.86
N TYR A 303 10.89 -12.63 -26.62
CA TYR A 303 9.71 -13.45 -26.33
C TYR A 303 8.72 -12.82 -25.33
N LEU A 304 8.70 -11.50 -25.23
CA LEU A 304 7.59 -10.72 -24.65
C LEU A 304 7.12 -9.69 -25.67
#